data_AF-A0A1L9RQ39-F1
#
_entry.id   AF-A0A1L9RQ39-F1
#
_cell.length_a   1.000
_cell.length_b   1.000
_cell.length_c   1.000
_cell.angle_alpha   90.00
_cell.angle_beta   90.00
_cell.angle_gamma   90.00
#
_symmetry.space_group_name_H-M   'P 1'
#
loop_
_entity.id
_entity.type
_entity.pdbx_description
1 polymer ?
#
loop_
_entity_poly.entity_id
_entity_poly.type
_entity_poly.pdbx_seq_one_letter_code
_entity_poly.pdbx_strand_id
1 'polypeptide(L)'
;MEDLMSVRPRGGMQHLGSRVTGYLDEKKDFWDAFDVLFPSITASGIPRAPALEGIQRLESQPREPYSGAALLIDSKRSFEATVVLQTVLQDKNRRWV
;
A
#
# COMPACT_ATOMS: atom_id res chain seq x y z
N MET A 1 11.07 5.58 -16.11
CA MET A 1 10.17 4.42 -15.97
C MET A 1 10.95 3.19 -16.39
N GLU A 2 11.26 2.32 -15.44
CA GLU A 2 12.19 1.19 -15.66
C GLU A 2 11.46 -0.08 -16.09
N ASP A 3 10.14 -0.16 -15.84
CA ASP A 3 9.30 -1.30 -16.23
C ASP A 3 7.84 -0.83 -16.36
N LEU A 4 7.18 -1.14 -17.47
CA LEU A 4 5.82 -0.68 -17.79
C LEU A 4 4.92 -1.86 -18.15
N MET A 5 3.84 -2.03 -17.37
CA MET A 5 2.76 -3.01 -17.59
C MET A 5 3.23 -4.44 -17.86
N SER A 6 4.36 -4.84 -17.29
CA SER A 6 4.84 -6.21 -17.37
C SER A 6 4.00 -7.14 -16.49
N VAL A 7 3.89 -8.39 -16.92
CA VAL A 7 3.21 -9.44 -16.16
C VAL A 7 4.03 -9.79 -14.91
N ARG A 8 3.39 -9.71 -13.73
CA ARG A 8 3.94 -10.07 -12.42
C ARG A 8 3.19 -11.28 -11.87
N PRO A 9 3.82 -12.48 -11.85
CA PRO A 9 3.21 -13.64 -11.24
C PRO A 9 3.17 -13.49 -9.72
N ARG A 10 2.02 -13.79 -9.10
CA ARG A 10 1.84 -13.78 -7.64
C ARG A 10 0.95 -14.96 -7.22
N GLY A 11 1.60 -16.06 -6.82
CA GLY A 11 0.89 -17.30 -6.49
C GLY A 11 0.08 -17.81 -7.68
N GLY A 12 -1.21 -18.05 -7.49
CA GLY A 12 -2.13 -18.51 -8.54
C GLY A 12 -2.69 -17.42 -9.47
N MET A 13 -2.22 -16.17 -9.35
CA MET A 13 -2.72 -15.03 -10.14
C MET A 13 -1.57 -14.28 -10.83
N GLN A 14 -1.91 -13.46 -11.82
CA GLN A 14 -0.98 -12.57 -12.52
C GLN A 14 -1.51 -11.14 -12.50
N HIS A 15 -0.62 -10.18 -12.27
CA HIS A 15 -0.95 -8.74 -12.28
C HIS A 15 -0.17 -8.04 -13.39
N LEU A 16 -0.76 -7.03 -14.02
CA LEU A 16 0.01 -6.06 -14.81
C LEU A 16 0.60 -5.04 -13.85
N GLY A 17 1.93 -4.98 -13.79
CA GLY A 17 2.66 -4.11 -12.87
C GLY A 17 3.62 -3.20 -13.60
N SER A 18 3.77 -1.97 -13.10
CA SER A 18 4.80 -1.04 -13.55
C SER A 18 5.71 -0.68 -12.38
N ARG A 19 6.98 -0.41 -12.67
CA ARG A 19 7.94 0.12 -11.69
C ARG A 19 8.22 1.59 -12.00
N VAL A 20 7.83 2.44 -11.05
CA VAL A 20 8.07 3.89 -11.08
C VAL A 20 9.17 4.21 -10.07
N THR A 21 10.18 4.93 -10.52
CA THR A 21 11.33 5.37 -9.73
C THR A 21 11.51 6.88 -9.91
N GLY A 22 12.11 7.54 -8.93
CA GLY A 22 12.36 8.97 -8.92
C GLY A 22 13.30 9.35 -7.79
N TYR A 23 13.71 10.61 -7.77
CA TYR A 23 14.52 11.18 -6.70
C TYR A 23 13.63 12.03 -5.80
N LEU A 24 13.83 11.87 -4.50
CA LEU A 24 13.19 12.73 -3.52
C LEU A 24 13.89 14.10 -3.50
N ASP A 25 13.10 15.16 -3.32
CA ASP A 25 13.65 16.51 -3.12
C ASP A 25 14.55 16.55 -1.88
N GLU A 26 15.64 17.31 -1.92
CA GLU A 26 16.62 17.39 -0.83
C GLU A 26 16.01 17.90 0.50
N LYS A 27 14.87 18.58 0.45
CA LYS A 27 14.15 19.09 1.62
C LYS A 27 13.09 18.14 2.17
N LYS A 28 12.91 16.97 1.55
CA LYS A 28 11.90 15.99 1.92
C LYS A 28 12.52 14.73 2.47
N ASP A 29 11.75 14.00 3.26
CA ASP A 29 12.12 12.67 3.76
C ASP A 29 11.16 11.56 3.29
N PHE A 30 11.42 10.33 3.71
CA PHE A 30 10.63 9.18 3.31
C PHE A 30 9.17 9.23 3.81
N TRP A 31 8.87 10.02 4.85
CA TRP A 31 7.50 10.24 5.30
C TRP A 31 6.74 11.15 4.34
N ASP A 32 7.37 12.20 3.82
CA ASP A 32 6.76 13.03 2.77
C ASP A 32 6.39 12.20 1.53
N ALA A 33 7.27 11.27 1.15
CA ALA A 33 7.02 10.36 0.04
C ALA A 33 5.89 9.38 0.37
N PHE A 34 5.89 8.82 1.59
CA PHE A 34 4.87 7.89 2.05
C PHE A 34 3.48 8.52 2.08
N ASP A 35 3.32 9.74 2.63
CA ASP A 35 2.04 10.44 2.69
C ASP A 35 1.44 10.74 1.30
N VAL A 36 2.30 11.01 0.33
CA VAL A 36 1.87 11.19 -1.06
C VAL A 36 1.45 9.86 -1.69
N LEU A 37 2.15 8.76 -1.43
CA LEU A 37 1.90 7.46 -2.08
C LEU A 37 0.84 6.61 -1.38
N PHE A 38 0.67 6.78 -0.08
CA PHE A 38 -0.23 6.01 0.77
C PHE A 38 -1.59 6.72 0.94
N PRO A 39 -2.71 5.98 1.08
CA PRO A 39 -2.85 4.55 0.84
C PRO A 39 -2.65 4.19 -0.64
N SER A 40 -2.26 2.94 -0.88
CA SER A 40 -2.03 2.44 -2.24
C SER A 40 -3.23 2.68 -3.14
N ILE A 41 -2.99 3.15 -4.37
CA ILE A 41 -4.02 3.36 -5.38
C ILE A 41 -4.77 2.07 -5.73
N THR A 42 -4.09 0.92 -5.64
CA THR A 42 -4.66 -0.40 -5.95
C THR A 42 -5.60 -0.92 -4.87
N ALA A 43 -5.56 -0.33 -3.67
CA ALA A 43 -6.38 -0.74 -2.54
C ALA A 43 -7.39 0.33 -2.09
N SER A 44 -7.20 1.60 -2.51
CA SER A 44 -8.12 2.72 -2.24
C SER A 44 -9.03 3.00 -3.44
N GLY A 45 -8.46 3.45 -4.56
CA GLY A 45 -9.18 3.79 -5.78
C GLY A 45 -8.79 5.16 -6.35
N ILE A 46 -9.47 5.56 -7.42
CA ILE A 46 -9.22 6.81 -8.15
C ILE A 46 -10.55 7.53 -8.41
N PRO A 47 -10.67 8.84 -8.10
CA PRO A 47 -9.71 9.68 -7.39
C PRO A 47 -9.62 9.32 -5.88
N ARG A 48 -8.46 9.56 -5.24
CA ARG A 48 -8.17 9.05 -3.87
C ARG A 48 -9.24 9.46 -2.84
N ALA A 49 -9.53 10.74 -2.70
CA ALA A 49 -10.44 11.22 -1.64
C ALA A 49 -11.88 10.68 -1.79
N PRO A 50 -12.56 10.81 -2.96
CA PRO A 50 -13.87 10.20 -3.16
C PRO A 50 -13.88 8.67 -3.00
N ALA A 51 -12.79 7.99 -3.38
CA ALA A 51 -12.68 6.55 -3.20
C ALA A 51 -12.62 6.14 -1.72
N LEU A 52 -11.84 6.87 -0.91
CA LEU A 52 -11.78 6.63 0.55
C LEU A 52 -13.11 6.95 1.24
N GLU A 53 -13.80 8.02 0.85
CA GLU A 53 -15.16 8.31 1.33
C GLU A 53 -16.14 7.19 0.94
N GLY A 54 -16.03 6.67 -0.28
CA GLY A 54 -16.80 5.53 -0.75
C GLY A 54 -16.57 4.29 0.11
N ILE A 55 -15.31 3.95 0.38
CA ILE A 55 -14.92 2.84 1.26
C ILE A 55 -15.54 3.02 2.64
N GLN A 56 -15.38 4.19 3.25
CA GLN A 56 -15.89 4.45 4.60
C GLN A 56 -17.42 4.33 4.68
N ARG A 57 -18.15 4.65 3.60
CA ARG A 57 -19.61 4.52 3.54
C ARG A 57 -20.06 3.08 3.28
N LEU A 58 -19.30 2.31 2.50
CA LEU A 58 -19.69 0.98 2.05
C LEU A 58 -19.22 -0.14 2.99
N GLU A 59 -18.10 0.06 3.69
CA GLU A 59 -17.56 -0.90 4.65
C GLU A 59 -18.07 -0.60 6.06
N SER A 60 -18.73 -1.59 6.66
CA SER A 60 -19.32 -1.45 8.00
C SER A 60 -18.32 -1.59 9.15
N GLN A 61 -17.08 -1.95 8.84
CA GLN A 61 -15.99 -2.17 9.80
C GLN A 61 -14.70 -1.53 9.27
N PRO A 62 -13.80 -1.06 10.15
CA PRO A 62 -12.49 -0.61 9.73
C PRO A 62 -11.69 -1.77 9.12
N ARG A 63 -10.82 -1.46 8.15
CA ARG A 63 -9.94 -2.47 7.52
C ARG A 63 -8.81 -2.96 8.43
N GLU A 64 -8.55 -2.26 9.53
CA GLU A 64 -7.45 -2.59 10.44
C GLU A 64 -6.11 -2.62 9.64
N PRO A 65 -5.15 -3.54 9.83
CA PRO A 65 -3.98 -3.61 8.96
C PRO A 65 -4.25 -3.90 7.48
N TYR A 66 -5.40 -4.48 7.10
CA TYR A 66 -5.68 -4.83 5.71
C TYR A 66 -5.70 -3.57 4.83
N SER A 67 -5.08 -3.63 3.65
CA SER A 67 -4.87 -2.47 2.77
C SER A 67 -3.95 -1.38 3.38
N GLY A 68 -3.39 -1.61 4.58
CA GLY A 68 -2.38 -0.78 5.21
C GLY A 68 -0.97 -1.05 4.66
N ALA A 69 0.06 -0.70 5.43
CA ALA A 69 1.45 -0.98 5.09
C ALA A 69 2.22 -1.56 6.29
N ALA A 70 3.02 -2.60 6.04
CA ALA A 70 4.07 -3.05 6.95
C ALA A 70 5.35 -2.28 6.63
N LEU A 71 5.93 -1.62 7.65
CA LEU A 71 7.06 -0.73 7.49
C LEU A 71 8.34 -1.38 8.02
N LEU A 72 9.42 -1.30 7.23
CA LEU A 72 10.78 -1.55 7.67
C LEU A 72 11.57 -0.25 7.56
N ILE A 73 12.13 0.20 8.69
CA ILE A 73 12.84 1.48 8.80
C ILE A 73 14.21 1.21 9.40
N ASP A 74 15.27 1.43 8.64
CA ASP A 74 16.64 1.50 9.17
C ASP A 74 17.07 2.95 9.26
N SER A 75 16.93 3.51 10.46
CA SER A 75 17.55 4.72 11.05
C SER A 75 17.54 6.02 10.24
N LYS A 76 17.91 6.00 8.95
CA LYS A 76 17.72 7.04 7.90
C LYS A 76 18.11 6.55 6.48
N ARG A 77 18.52 5.29 6.31
CA ARG A 77 19.16 4.77 5.10
C ARG A 77 18.21 4.03 4.18
N SER A 78 17.24 3.33 4.75
CA SER A 78 16.25 2.60 3.99
C SER A 78 14.88 2.71 4.66
N PHE A 79 13.89 2.84 3.78
CA PHE A 79 12.48 2.81 4.11
C PHE A 79 11.80 1.89 3.12
N GLU A 80 11.12 0.87 3.63
CA GLU A 80 10.29 -0.02 2.82
C GLU A 80 8.88 -0.04 3.39
N ALA A 81 7.90 0.17 2.53
CA ALA A 81 6.49 0.07 2.85
C ALA A 81 5.83 -0.97 1.94
N THR A 82 5.50 -2.12 2.51
CA THR A 82 4.84 -3.21 1.78
C THR A 82 3.35 -3.22 2.11
N VAL A 83 2.50 -3.15 1.08
CA VAL A 83 1.04 -3.17 1.27
C VAL A 83 0.60 -4.49 1.89
N VAL A 84 -0.21 -4.41 2.93
CA VAL A 84 -0.75 -5.59 3.64
C VAL A 84 -1.96 -6.13 2.88
N LEU A 85 -1.73 -7.14 2.06
CA LEU A 85 -2.75 -7.92 1.34
C LEU A 85 -2.43 -9.41 1.47
N GLN A 86 -3.40 -10.28 1.23
CA GLN A 86 -3.24 -11.74 1.32
C GLN A 86 -2.60 -12.19 2.64
N THR A 87 -3.06 -11.61 3.75
CA THR A 87 -2.48 -11.79 5.09
C THR A 87 -3.54 -12.37 6.03
N VAL A 88 -3.13 -13.25 6.94
CA VAL A 88 -3.97 -13.70 8.05
C VAL A 88 -3.65 -12.86 9.28
N LEU A 89 -4.68 -12.34 9.93
CA LEU A 89 -4.57 -11.51 11.12
C LEU A 89 -5.10 -12.27 12.33
N GLN A 90 -4.48 -12.05 13.48
CA GLN A 90 -4.87 -12.67 14.74
C GLN A 90 -4.64 -11.70 15.90
N ASP A 91 -5.64 -11.61 16.78
CA ASP A 91 -5.50 -11.02 18.10
C ASP A 91 -5.81 -12.07 19.21
N LYS A 92 -6.01 -11.62 20.45
CA LYS A 92 -6.30 -12.52 21.59
C LYS A 92 -7.65 -13.24 21.48
N ASN A 93 -8.60 -12.67 20.74
CA ASN A 93 -10.01 -13.06 20.70
C ASN A 93 -10.41 -13.70 19.37
N ARG A 94 -9.76 -13.34 18.26
CA ARG A 94 -10.18 -13.76 16.92
C ARG A 94 -9.01 -13.91 15.94
N ARG A 95 -9.31 -14.64 14.85
CA ARG A 95 -8.46 -14.84 13.67
C ARG A 95 -9.30 -14.57 12.42
N TRP A 96 -8.77 -13.82 11.46
CA TRP A 96 -9.48 -13.50 10.23
C TRP A 96 -8.50 -13.33 9.06
N VAL A 97 -9.05 -13.30 7.85
CA VAL A 97 -8.36 -13.10 6.58
C VAL A 97 -8.89 -11.83 5.93
#